data_AF-A0A6A4ZWU8-F1
#
_entry.id   AF-A0A6A4ZWU8-F1
#
_cell.length_a   1.000
_cell.length_b   1.000
_cell.length_c   1.000
_cell.angle_alpha   90.00
_cell.angle_beta   90.00
_cell.angle_gamma   90.00
#
_symmetry.space_group_name_H-M   'P 1'
#
loop_
_entity.id
_entity.type
_entity.pdbx_description
1 polymer ?
#
loop_
_entity_poly.entity_id
_entity_poly.type
_entity_poly.pdbx_seq_one_letter_code
_entity_poly.pdbx_strand_id
1 'polypeptide(L)'
;SSARLVHIVCAHVQTLALDLATVGRLVATLLVSGGHSLDDGLSSTSLELLVENATPDEFHLVWRTLTSEIAVLHDPARVLAALRAMLKVLCMERAPKNQRVLADSAKTTLATLVNLCNDDDAASHVVTEIHVAALRVVAQAFAKGGDAFDWHAADIHVALLALRPLLSVVASPSSPRPSAGLGPQVWQQSYLLLLRLLRQYHTTLPQYLPHFVAGCNALLRALLYAAAKADSTDHNLLHLWASNLTRLYGYMLPHATSFRKHMVYMLSEFFYKHDALPVDVQGTLRPGIYALFDICSKYEKEQLYGTLDGTGKVLLKAIDAHYKESHQYTGKV
;
A
#
# COMPACT_ATOMS: atom_id res chain seq x y z
N SER A 1 -28.66 23.62 -2.10
CA SER A 1 -29.74 23.23 -3.05
C SER A 1 -29.17 22.47 -4.25
N SER A 2 -27.99 22.81 -4.78
CA SER A 2 -27.34 22.13 -5.91
C SER A 2 -26.97 20.65 -5.65
N ALA A 3 -26.34 20.32 -4.52
CA ALA A 3 -25.90 18.94 -4.23
C ALA A 3 -27.05 17.92 -4.15
N ARG A 4 -28.23 18.33 -3.66
CA ARG A 4 -29.43 17.47 -3.64
C ARG A 4 -30.01 17.25 -5.04
N LEU A 5 -29.95 18.25 -5.92
CA LEU A 5 -30.37 18.10 -7.32
C LEU A 5 -29.43 17.15 -8.06
N VAL A 6 -28.11 17.29 -7.87
CA VAL A 6 -27.12 16.36 -8.44
C VAL A 6 -27.38 14.93 -7.95
N HIS A 7 -27.67 14.74 -6.67
CA HIS A 7 -28.03 13.43 -6.12
C HIS A 7 -29.28 12.81 -6.75
N ILE A 8 -30.35 13.59 -6.91
CA ILE A 8 -31.59 13.14 -7.56
C ILE A 8 -31.32 12.78 -9.04
N VAL A 9 -30.51 13.58 -9.74
CA VAL A 9 -30.12 13.28 -11.12
C VAL A 9 -29.33 11.98 -11.18
N CYS A 10 -28.34 11.79 -10.30
CA CYS A 10 -27.55 10.55 -10.20
C CYS A 10 -28.40 9.31 -9.90
N ALA A 11 -29.46 9.45 -9.09
CA ALA A 11 -30.40 8.37 -8.80
C ALA A 11 -31.30 7.97 -9.99
N HIS A 12 -31.48 8.88 -10.96
CA HIS A 12 -32.41 8.73 -12.08
C HIS A 12 -31.72 8.72 -13.46
N VAL A 13 -30.40 8.55 -13.52
CA VAL A 13 -29.59 8.64 -14.76
C VAL A 13 -30.13 7.76 -15.88
N GLN A 14 -30.50 6.51 -15.58
CA GLN A 14 -31.04 5.58 -16.58
C GLN A 14 -32.40 6.02 -17.13
N THR A 15 -33.23 6.65 -16.31
CA THR A 15 -34.53 7.18 -16.76
C THR A 15 -34.41 8.48 -17.56
N LEU A 16 -33.31 9.20 -17.37
CA LEU A 16 -33.06 10.49 -18.01
C LEU A 16 -32.35 10.37 -19.37
N ALA A 17 -31.85 9.19 -19.74
CA ALA A 17 -31.17 8.90 -21.01
C ALA A 17 -30.14 9.99 -21.38
N LEU A 18 -29.27 10.33 -20.43
CA LEU A 18 -28.30 11.40 -20.58
C LEU A 18 -27.25 11.03 -21.65
N ASP A 19 -26.79 12.03 -22.40
CA ASP A 19 -25.66 11.87 -23.31
C ASP A 19 -24.34 11.77 -22.53
N LEU A 20 -23.36 11.10 -23.14
CA LEU A 20 -22.05 10.84 -22.52
C LEU A 20 -21.35 12.14 -22.07
N ALA A 21 -21.52 13.24 -22.80
CA ALA A 21 -20.96 14.54 -22.42
C ALA A 21 -21.60 15.09 -21.13
N THR A 22 -22.89 14.85 -20.90
CA THR A 22 -23.57 15.27 -19.66
C THR A 22 -23.17 14.40 -18.48
N VAL A 23 -22.94 13.10 -18.67
CA VAL A 23 -22.36 12.22 -17.65
C VAL A 23 -20.97 12.72 -17.24
N GLY A 24 -20.10 13.08 -18.21
CA GLY A 24 -18.79 13.65 -17.92
C GLY A 24 -18.86 14.97 -17.14
N ARG A 25 -19.80 15.86 -17.49
CA ARG A 25 -20.04 17.12 -16.75
C ARG A 25 -20.55 16.88 -15.34
N LEU A 26 -21.40 15.87 -15.12
CA LEU A 26 -21.88 15.48 -13.79
C LEU A 26 -20.72 14.99 -12.91
N VAL A 27 -19.84 14.15 -13.44
CA VAL A 27 -18.62 13.70 -12.73
C VAL A 27 -17.75 14.89 -12.36
N ALA A 28 -17.46 15.80 -13.29
CA ALA A 28 -16.68 17.00 -12.99
C ALA A 28 -17.33 17.87 -11.91
N THR A 29 -18.67 18.00 -11.93
CA THR A 29 -19.43 18.76 -10.91
C THR A 29 -19.36 18.11 -9.53
N LEU A 30 -19.41 16.77 -9.47
CA LEU A 30 -19.26 16.01 -8.24
C LEU A 30 -17.85 16.17 -7.64
N LEU A 31 -16.81 16.22 -8.48
CA LEU A 31 -15.42 16.43 -8.06
C LEU A 31 -15.18 17.84 -7.51
N VAL A 32 -15.74 18.87 -8.15
CA VAL A 32 -15.67 20.25 -7.67
C VAL A 32 -16.42 20.41 -6.34
N SER A 33 -17.56 19.74 -6.19
CA SER A 33 -18.36 19.80 -4.95
C SER A 33 -17.71 19.04 -3.79
N GLY A 34 -17.09 17.89 -4.07
CA GLY A 34 -16.42 17.04 -3.06
C GLY A 34 -15.04 17.55 -2.60
N GLY A 35 -14.49 18.57 -3.25
CA GLY A 35 -13.20 19.18 -2.88
C GLY A 35 -13.23 20.09 -1.65
N HIS A 36 -14.42 20.53 -1.22
CA HIS A 36 -14.57 21.58 -0.19
C HIS A 36 -14.96 21.09 1.21
N SER A 37 -15.22 19.79 1.42
CA SER A 37 -15.56 19.25 2.74
C SER A 37 -15.13 17.79 2.90
N LEU A 38 -14.53 17.47 4.04
CA LEU A 38 -14.11 16.12 4.43
C LEU A 38 -15.31 15.17 4.68
N ASP A 39 -16.54 15.69 4.75
CA ASP A 39 -17.75 14.98 5.20
C ASP A 39 -18.95 15.07 4.24
N ASP A 40 -18.75 15.46 2.98
CA ASP A 40 -19.89 15.63 2.06
C ASP A 40 -20.38 14.28 1.49
N GLY A 41 -20.95 13.45 2.37
CA GLY A 41 -21.44 12.10 2.10
C GLY A 41 -22.41 12.04 0.93
N LEU A 42 -23.17 13.12 0.67
CA LEU A 42 -24.05 13.23 -0.49
C LEU A 42 -23.31 13.19 -1.83
N SER A 43 -22.13 13.81 -1.94
CA SER A 43 -21.31 13.73 -3.16
C SER A 43 -20.74 12.32 -3.37
N SER A 44 -20.40 11.64 -2.27
CA SER A 44 -19.98 10.22 -2.26
C SER A 44 -21.07 9.32 -2.80
N THR A 45 -22.24 9.39 -2.18
CA THR A 45 -23.37 8.51 -2.51
C THR A 45 -23.87 8.79 -3.92
N SER A 46 -23.80 10.04 -4.39
CA SER A 46 -24.17 10.39 -5.78
C SER A 46 -23.22 9.77 -6.80
N LEU A 47 -21.90 9.74 -6.53
CA LEU A 47 -20.94 9.07 -7.40
C LEU A 47 -21.17 7.55 -7.41
N GLU A 48 -21.42 6.94 -6.25
CA GLU A 48 -21.73 5.52 -6.15
C GLU A 48 -22.98 5.18 -6.98
N LEU A 49 -24.08 5.92 -6.81
CA LEU A 49 -25.31 5.73 -7.58
C LEU A 49 -25.11 5.91 -9.09
N LEU A 50 -24.26 6.86 -9.51
CA LEU A 50 -23.91 7.06 -10.91
C LEU A 50 -23.17 5.84 -11.47
N VAL A 51 -22.21 5.29 -10.70
CA VAL A 51 -21.36 4.18 -11.13
C VAL A 51 -22.08 2.84 -11.07
N GLU A 52 -22.95 2.60 -10.09
CA GLU A 52 -23.75 1.37 -9.98
C GLU A 52 -24.67 1.17 -11.19
N ASN A 53 -25.18 2.27 -11.74
CA ASN A 53 -26.14 2.27 -12.84
C ASN A 53 -25.52 2.59 -14.21
N ALA A 54 -24.20 2.76 -14.27
CA ALA A 54 -23.50 3.14 -15.50
C ALA A 54 -23.42 2.00 -16.51
N THR A 55 -23.56 2.33 -17.79
CA THR A 55 -23.13 1.51 -18.92
C THR A 55 -21.59 1.41 -18.96
N PRO A 56 -21.01 0.45 -19.70
CA PRO A 56 -19.54 0.33 -19.84
C PRO A 56 -18.88 1.62 -20.32
N ASP A 57 -19.47 2.29 -21.32
CA ASP A 57 -18.91 3.50 -21.91
C ASP A 57 -18.95 4.69 -20.93
N GLU A 58 -20.03 4.81 -20.15
CA GLU A 58 -20.15 5.80 -19.09
C GLU A 58 -19.13 5.53 -17.97
N PHE A 59 -18.94 4.27 -17.60
CA PHE A 59 -17.93 3.89 -16.61
C PHE A 59 -16.50 4.20 -17.10
N HIS A 60 -16.18 3.86 -18.35
CA HIS A 60 -14.90 4.22 -18.98
C HIS A 60 -14.70 5.74 -18.98
N LEU A 61 -15.75 6.51 -19.30
CA LEU A 61 -15.69 7.96 -19.26
C LEU A 61 -15.41 8.47 -17.84
N VAL A 62 -16.12 7.96 -16.82
CA VAL A 62 -15.90 8.32 -15.41
C VAL A 62 -14.43 8.07 -15.04
N TRP A 63 -13.91 6.88 -15.32
CA TRP A 63 -12.53 6.53 -15.00
C TRP A 63 -11.49 7.38 -15.74
N ARG A 64 -11.71 7.61 -17.04
CA ARG A 64 -10.83 8.46 -17.86
C ARG A 64 -10.86 9.90 -17.39
N THR A 65 -12.02 10.41 -17.01
CA THR A 65 -12.19 11.75 -16.46
C THR A 65 -11.39 11.87 -15.17
N LEU A 66 -11.57 10.95 -14.21
CA LEU A 66 -10.80 10.92 -12.96
C LEU A 66 -9.28 10.86 -13.21
N THR A 67 -8.83 10.03 -14.14
CA THR A 67 -7.41 9.93 -14.49
C THR A 67 -6.88 11.23 -15.11
N SER A 68 -7.67 11.89 -15.98
CA SER A 68 -7.28 13.16 -16.60
C SER A 68 -7.25 14.32 -15.60
N GLU A 69 -8.18 14.33 -14.64
CA GLU A 69 -8.23 15.31 -13.56
C GLU A 69 -6.97 15.22 -12.70
N ILE A 70 -6.48 14.01 -12.46
CA ILE A 70 -5.22 13.78 -11.75
C ILE A 70 -4.00 14.21 -12.58
N ALA A 71 -3.99 13.92 -13.88
CA ALA A 71 -2.82 14.13 -14.73
C ALA A 71 -2.62 15.59 -15.18
N VAL A 72 -3.72 16.34 -15.34
CA VAL A 72 -3.71 17.66 -16.01
C VAL A 72 -3.83 18.82 -15.00
N LEU A 73 -4.42 18.59 -13.83
CA LEU A 73 -4.76 19.68 -12.92
C LEU A 73 -3.71 19.81 -11.80
N HIS A 74 -3.21 21.04 -11.63
CA HIS A 74 -2.28 21.40 -10.56
C HIS A 74 -2.98 21.84 -9.26
N ASP A 75 -4.32 21.86 -9.22
CA ASP A 75 -5.06 22.16 -7.99
C ASP A 75 -5.08 20.92 -7.09
N PRO A 76 -4.38 20.95 -5.94
CA PRO A 76 -4.25 19.77 -5.10
C PRO A 76 -5.57 19.31 -4.48
N ALA A 77 -6.53 20.21 -4.25
CA ALA A 77 -7.84 19.83 -3.70
C ALA A 77 -8.62 18.96 -4.71
N ARG A 78 -8.50 19.30 -6.00
CA ARG A 78 -9.16 18.59 -7.09
C ARG A 78 -8.50 17.25 -7.38
N VAL A 79 -7.17 17.17 -7.33
CA VAL A 79 -6.42 15.90 -7.41
C VAL A 79 -6.84 14.96 -6.29
N LEU A 80 -6.89 15.46 -5.05
CA LEU A 80 -7.29 14.68 -3.89
C LEU A 80 -8.75 14.21 -3.95
N ALA A 81 -9.68 15.05 -4.44
CA ALA A 81 -11.06 14.66 -4.69
C ALA A 81 -11.16 13.55 -5.75
N ALA A 82 -10.39 13.66 -6.84
CA ALA A 82 -10.33 12.63 -7.88
C ALA A 82 -9.77 11.30 -7.35
N LEU A 83 -8.70 11.31 -6.55
CA LEU A 83 -8.14 10.11 -5.93
C LEU A 83 -9.14 9.44 -4.97
N ARG A 84 -9.86 10.23 -4.16
CA ARG A 84 -10.91 9.73 -3.26
C ARG A 84 -12.07 9.11 -4.04
N ALA A 85 -12.48 9.74 -5.15
CA ALA A 85 -13.50 9.22 -6.04
C ALA A 85 -13.05 7.90 -6.70
N MET A 86 -11.82 7.83 -7.23
CA MET A 86 -11.25 6.58 -7.78
C MET A 86 -11.24 5.46 -6.75
N LEU A 87 -10.83 5.77 -5.51
CA LEU A 87 -10.83 4.78 -4.43
C LEU A 87 -12.23 4.23 -4.16
N LYS A 88 -13.26 5.07 -4.15
CA LYS A 88 -14.65 4.62 -3.96
C LYS A 88 -15.08 3.67 -5.07
N VAL A 89 -14.83 4.05 -6.32
CA VAL A 89 -15.10 3.19 -7.49
C VAL A 89 -14.42 1.83 -7.34
N LEU A 90 -13.17 1.79 -6.87
CA LEU A 90 -12.42 0.55 -6.65
C LEU A 90 -12.89 -0.27 -5.42
N CYS A 91 -13.56 0.37 -4.45
CA CYS A 91 -14.09 -0.29 -3.26
C CYS A 91 -15.49 -0.87 -3.47
N MET A 92 -16.19 -0.50 -4.56
CA MET A 92 -17.51 -1.05 -4.86
C MET A 92 -17.42 -2.58 -5.07
N GLU A 93 -18.27 -3.33 -4.37
CA GLU A 93 -18.30 -4.79 -4.42
C GLU A 93 -18.99 -5.32 -5.68
N ARG A 94 -19.95 -4.56 -6.20
CA ARG A 94 -20.75 -4.89 -7.38
C ARG A 94 -20.22 -4.14 -8.59
N ALA A 95 -19.10 -4.56 -9.16
CA ALA A 95 -18.84 -4.21 -10.56
C ALA A 95 -19.75 -5.12 -11.42
N PRO A 96 -20.80 -4.58 -12.08
CA PRO A 96 -21.74 -5.41 -12.82
C PRO A 96 -21.05 -6.03 -14.04
N LYS A 97 -20.85 -7.36 -14.01
CA LYS A 97 -20.66 -8.32 -15.13
C LYS A 97 -19.76 -7.97 -16.34
N ASN A 98 -19.04 -6.86 -16.35
CA ASN A 98 -18.15 -6.46 -17.43
C ASN A 98 -16.73 -6.38 -16.87
N GLN A 99 -16.12 -7.56 -16.72
CA GLN A 99 -14.87 -7.81 -15.98
C GLN A 99 -13.59 -7.32 -16.69
N ARG A 100 -13.67 -6.45 -17.70
CA ARG A 100 -12.50 -5.97 -18.46
C ARG A 100 -12.46 -4.48 -18.77
N VAL A 101 -13.35 -3.71 -18.17
CA VAL A 101 -13.60 -2.31 -18.55
C VAL A 101 -12.42 -1.39 -18.18
N LEU A 102 -11.43 -1.79 -17.37
CA LEU A 102 -10.31 -0.88 -17.05
C LEU A 102 -8.95 -1.26 -17.62
N ALA A 103 -8.83 -2.42 -18.27
CA ALA A 103 -7.54 -2.96 -18.72
C ALA A 103 -6.79 -2.02 -19.69
N ASP A 104 -7.50 -1.41 -20.65
CA ASP A 104 -6.89 -0.55 -21.68
C ASP A 104 -6.27 0.73 -21.09
N SER A 105 -6.88 1.27 -20.02
CA SER A 105 -6.39 2.47 -19.32
C SER A 105 -5.51 2.17 -18.10
N ALA A 106 -5.40 0.90 -17.69
CA ALA A 106 -4.79 0.49 -16.43
C ALA A 106 -3.33 0.94 -16.31
N LYS A 107 -2.56 0.79 -17.39
CA LYS A 107 -1.14 1.14 -17.42
C LYS A 107 -0.91 2.65 -17.29
N THR A 108 -1.69 3.44 -18.02
CA THR A 108 -1.60 4.90 -17.95
C THR A 108 -2.02 5.40 -16.57
N THR A 109 -3.10 4.86 -16.01
CA THR A 109 -3.54 5.21 -14.65
C THR A 109 -2.49 4.83 -13.61
N LEU A 110 -1.92 3.63 -13.69
CA LEU A 110 -0.88 3.19 -12.76
C LEU A 110 0.36 4.09 -12.84
N ALA A 111 0.84 4.40 -14.04
CA ALA A 111 1.97 5.30 -14.23
C ALA A 111 1.71 6.69 -13.64
N THR A 112 0.53 7.27 -13.88
CA THR A 112 0.13 8.56 -13.29
C THR A 112 0.12 8.51 -11.76
N LEU A 113 -0.46 7.47 -11.17
CA LEU A 113 -0.50 7.32 -9.71
C LEU A 113 0.89 7.14 -9.10
N VAL A 114 1.76 6.38 -9.75
CA VAL A 114 3.15 6.20 -9.30
C VAL A 114 3.95 7.48 -9.41
N ASN A 115 3.76 8.26 -10.48
CA ASN A 115 4.39 9.57 -10.60
C ASN A 115 3.95 10.52 -9.49
N LEU A 116 2.66 10.52 -9.14
CA LEU A 116 2.15 11.28 -7.99
C LEU A 116 2.77 10.83 -6.67
N CYS A 117 2.95 9.52 -6.45
CA CYS A 117 3.65 9.05 -5.24
C CYS A 117 5.10 9.53 -5.19
N ASN A 118 5.71 9.82 -6.34
CA ASN A 118 7.12 10.12 -6.47
C ASN A 118 7.41 11.62 -6.63
N ASP A 119 6.39 12.47 -6.54
CA ASP A 119 6.56 13.90 -6.70
C ASP A 119 7.38 14.45 -5.53
N ASP A 120 8.53 15.06 -5.85
CA ASP A 120 9.56 15.42 -4.88
C ASP A 120 9.24 16.76 -4.15
N ASP A 121 8.08 17.38 -4.42
CA ASP A 121 7.57 18.61 -3.77
C ASP A 121 7.04 18.37 -2.33
N ALA A 122 7.79 17.57 -1.55
CA ALA A 122 7.43 16.99 -0.26
C ALA A 122 7.32 17.97 0.92
N ALA A 123 7.30 19.29 0.68
CA ALA A 123 7.30 20.29 1.75
C ALA A 123 5.90 20.65 2.29
N SER A 124 4.82 20.27 1.60
CA SER A 124 3.44 20.63 1.98
C SER A 124 2.65 19.45 2.56
N HIS A 125 1.85 19.72 3.61
CA HIS A 125 0.89 18.77 4.19
C HIS A 125 -0.10 18.23 3.14
N VAL A 126 -0.45 19.06 2.16
CA VAL A 126 -1.40 18.69 1.10
C VAL A 126 -0.77 17.66 0.14
N VAL A 127 0.52 17.80 -0.18
CA VAL A 127 1.27 16.85 -1.02
C VAL A 127 1.37 15.49 -0.34
N THR A 128 1.53 15.49 0.98
CA THR A 128 1.52 14.28 1.81
C THR A 128 0.19 13.52 1.72
N GLU A 129 -0.95 14.21 1.82
CA GLU A 129 -2.26 13.56 1.69
C GLU A 129 -2.48 12.98 0.29
N ILE A 130 -1.98 13.66 -0.75
CA ILE A 130 -2.01 13.18 -2.13
C ILE A 130 -1.19 11.90 -2.28
N HIS A 131 0.05 11.85 -1.76
CA HIS A 131 0.88 10.64 -1.80
C HIS A 131 0.20 9.45 -1.13
N VAL A 132 -0.40 9.67 0.04
CA VAL A 132 -1.13 8.62 0.76
C VAL A 132 -2.35 8.16 -0.02
N ALA A 133 -3.12 9.09 -0.58
CA ALA A 133 -4.31 8.78 -1.37
C ALA A 133 -3.95 8.01 -2.65
N ALA A 134 -2.90 8.43 -3.37
CA ALA A 134 -2.40 7.74 -4.56
C ALA A 134 -1.93 6.32 -4.22
N LEU A 135 -1.12 6.16 -3.17
CA LEU A 135 -0.66 4.84 -2.71
C LEU A 135 -1.83 3.93 -2.31
N ARG A 136 -2.86 4.48 -1.67
CA ARG A 136 -4.09 3.74 -1.32
C ARG A 136 -4.84 3.27 -2.56
N VAL A 137 -4.96 4.12 -3.59
CA VAL A 137 -5.59 3.75 -4.87
C VAL A 137 -4.78 2.62 -5.55
N VAL A 138 -3.45 2.72 -5.59
CA VAL A 138 -2.58 1.66 -6.13
C VAL A 138 -2.78 0.34 -5.38
N ALA A 139 -2.72 0.36 -4.04
CA ALA A 139 -2.92 -0.84 -3.22
C ALA A 139 -4.29 -1.49 -3.46
N GLN A 140 -5.35 -0.69 -3.60
CA GLN A 140 -6.70 -1.19 -3.87
C GLN A 140 -6.88 -1.70 -5.30
N ALA A 141 -6.25 -1.06 -6.30
CA ALA A 141 -6.31 -1.50 -7.69
C ALA A 141 -5.68 -2.89 -7.87
N PHE A 142 -4.56 -3.16 -7.18
CA PHE A 142 -3.95 -4.49 -7.17
C PHE A 142 -4.80 -5.51 -6.41
N ALA A 143 -5.54 -5.11 -5.37
CA ALA A 143 -6.47 -5.99 -4.66
C ALA A 143 -7.62 -6.51 -5.55
N LYS A 144 -7.98 -5.78 -6.60
CA LYS A 144 -9.02 -6.13 -7.60
C LYS A 144 -8.44 -6.79 -8.87
N GLY A 145 -7.19 -7.27 -8.81
CA GLY A 145 -6.59 -7.99 -9.93
C GLY A 145 -7.32 -9.28 -10.27
N GLY A 146 -7.48 -9.55 -11.57
CA GLY A 146 -8.24 -10.68 -12.10
C GLY A 146 -9.75 -10.41 -12.23
N ASP A 147 -10.29 -9.41 -11.52
CA ASP A 147 -11.71 -9.03 -11.61
C ASP A 147 -11.92 -7.79 -12.48
N ALA A 148 -11.16 -6.71 -12.23
CA ALA A 148 -11.29 -5.43 -12.92
C ALA A 148 -10.05 -5.07 -13.75
N PHE A 149 -8.91 -5.68 -13.44
CA PHE A 149 -7.62 -5.39 -14.06
C PHE A 149 -6.86 -6.66 -14.40
N ASP A 150 -6.35 -6.72 -15.63
CA ASP A 150 -5.45 -7.75 -16.11
C ASP A 150 -4.00 -7.25 -16.01
N TRP A 151 -3.45 -7.25 -14.80
CA TRP A 151 -2.08 -6.77 -14.55
C TRP A 151 -1.02 -7.72 -15.11
N HIS A 152 -0.06 -7.17 -15.82
CA HIS A 152 1.09 -7.90 -16.34
C HIS A 152 2.25 -7.91 -15.35
N ALA A 153 3.24 -8.78 -15.57
CA ALA A 153 4.43 -8.85 -14.71
C ALA A 153 5.17 -7.49 -14.61
N ALA A 154 5.30 -6.76 -15.73
CA ALA A 154 5.92 -5.44 -15.74
C ALA A 154 5.16 -4.40 -14.88
N ASP A 155 3.84 -4.54 -14.73
CA ASP A 155 3.02 -3.61 -13.96
C ASP A 155 3.27 -3.78 -12.45
N ILE A 156 3.66 -4.97 -12.00
CA ILE A 156 4.07 -5.23 -10.62
C ILE A 156 5.32 -4.44 -10.25
N HIS A 157 6.30 -4.38 -11.17
CA HIS A 157 7.48 -3.55 -10.97
C HIS A 157 7.07 -2.07 -10.82
N VAL A 158 6.23 -1.57 -11.72
CA VAL A 158 5.75 -0.18 -11.66
C VAL A 158 5.03 0.08 -10.33
N ALA A 159 4.20 -0.86 -9.84
CA ALA A 159 3.54 -0.73 -8.54
C ALA A 159 4.52 -0.67 -7.37
N LEU A 160 5.61 -1.45 -7.40
CA LEU A 160 6.64 -1.40 -6.36
C LEU A 160 7.36 -0.04 -6.30
N LEU A 161 7.41 0.72 -7.40
CA LEU A 161 7.93 2.09 -7.40
C LEU A 161 7.06 3.05 -6.57
N ALA A 162 5.78 2.74 -6.33
CA ALA A 162 4.91 3.51 -5.46
C ALA A 162 5.38 3.53 -3.99
N LEU A 163 6.34 2.66 -3.61
CA LEU A 163 6.91 2.60 -2.27
C LEU A 163 8.00 3.66 -2.02
N ARG A 164 8.35 4.49 -3.01
CA ARG A 164 9.38 5.53 -2.89
C ARG A 164 9.15 6.48 -1.69
N PRO A 165 7.92 6.94 -1.36
CA PRO A 165 7.70 7.75 -0.14
C PRO A 165 8.15 7.07 1.14
N LEU A 166 7.92 5.76 1.27
CA LEU A 166 8.38 5.01 2.44
C LEU A 166 9.92 4.90 2.44
N LEU A 167 10.50 4.62 1.27
CA LEU A 167 11.94 4.48 1.11
C LEU A 167 12.68 5.80 1.40
N SER A 168 12.16 6.94 0.96
CA SER A 168 12.75 8.26 1.19
C SER A 168 12.70 8.66 2.67
N VAL A 169 11.55 8.45 3.33
CA VAL A 169 11.38 8.71 4.78
C VAL A 169 12.38 7.93 5.61
N VAL A 170 12.66 6.69 5.22
CA VAL A 170 13.56 5.79 5.95
C VAL A 170 15.04 6.03 5.62
N ALA A 171 15.35 6.59 4.45
CA ALA A 171 16.72 6.83 3.99
C ALA A 171 17.38 8.08 4.59
N SER A 172 16.62 9.02 5.15
CA SER A 172 17.15 10.26 5.73
C SER A 172 17.24 10.21 7.26
N PRO A 173 18.36 9.76 7.85
CA PRO A 173 18.53 9.69 9.31
C PRO A 173 18.65 11.07 9.98
N SER A 174 18.91 12.13 9.22
CA SER A 174 19.22 13.48 9.70
C SER A 174 18.15 14.53 9.44
N SER A 175 16.98 14.18 8.88
CA SER A 175 15.83 15.10 8.82
C SER A 175 15.06 15.03 10.14
N PRO A 176 15.19 16.04 11.02
CA PRO A 176 14.64 16.04 12.35
C PRO A 176 13.21 16.58 12.26
N ARG A 177 12.30 15.81 11.65
CA ARG A 177 10.85 16.05 11.70
C ARG A 177 10.15 14.94 10.93
N PRO A 178 9.36 14.07 11.58
CA PRO A 178 8.09 13.68 10.98
C PRO A 178 7.21 14.93 11.04
N SER A 179 7.52 15.98 10.27
CA SER A 179 6.66 17.15 10.21
C SER A 179 5.40 16.72 9.49
N ALA A 180 4.40 16.36 10.29
CA ALA A 180 3.00 16.34 9.96
C ALA A 180 2.62 15.63 8.65
N GLY A 181 2.42 14.30 8.71
CA GLY A 181 1.39 13.65 7.88
C GLY A 181 1.75 12.32 7.21
N LEU A 182 3.03 12.02 6.95
CA LEU A 182 3.40 10.81 6.17
C LEU A 182 3.56 9.53 7.01
N GLY A 183 3.60 9.61 8.35
CA GLY A 183 4.11 8.50 9.20
C GLY A 183 3.28 7.20 9.15
N PRO A 184 2.07 7.15 9.73
CA PRO A 184 1.35 5.88 9.85
C PRO A 184 0.58 5.43 8.63
N GLN A 185 0.06 6.37 7.86
CA GLN A 185 -0.80 6.04 6.73
C GLN A 185 0.02 5.52 5.55
N VAL A 186 1.19 6.11 5.26
CA VAL A 186 2.11 5.58 4.24
C VAL A 186 2.59 4.19 4.62
N TRP A 187 2.93 3.98 5.90
CA TRP A 187 3.30 2.65 6.40
C TRP A 187 2.18 1.64 6.14
N GLN A 188 0.95 1.98 6.54
CA GLN A 188 -0.21 1.09 6.38
C GLN A 188 -0.52 0.78 4.91
N GLN A 189 -0.50 1.77 4.02
CA GLN A 189 -0.78 1.55 2.61
C GLN A 189 0.35 0.78 1.91
N SER A 190 1.61 1.05 2.28
CA SER A 190 2.77 0.30 1.78
C SER A 190 2.72 -1.17 2.19
N TYR A 191 2.38 -1.43 3.46
CA TYR A 191 2.12 -2.79 3.96
C TYR A 191 1.00 -3.48 3.18
N LEU A 192 -0.13 -2.81 2.97
CA LEU A 192 -1.24 -3.37 2.20
C LEU A 192 -0.82 -3.69 0.77
N LEU A 193 -0.11 -2.79 0.09
CA LEU A 193 0.40 -3.02 -1.25
C LEU A 193 1.30 -4.28 -1.29
N LEU A 194 2.31 -4.36 -0.44
CA LEU A 194 3.21 -5.53 -0.37
C LEU A 194 2.43 -6.82 -0.07
N LEU A 195 1.47 -6.77 0.86
CA LEU A 195 0.62 -7.91 1.18
C LEU A 195 -0.22 -8.37 -0.02
N ARG A 196 -0.80 -7.45 -0.81
CA ARG A 196 -1.57 -7.77 -2.01
C ARG A 196 -0.67 -8.37 -3.09
N LEU A 197 0.49 -7.77 -3.35
CA LEU A 197 1.46 -8.26 -4.32
C LEU A 197 1.92 -9.68 -3.98
N LEU A 198 2.23 -9.94 -2.71
CA LEU A 198 2.61 -11.27 -2.24
C LEU A 198 1.49 -12.30 -2.40
N ARG A 199 0.25 -11.96 -2.01
CA ARG A 199 -0.85 -12.93 -2.02
C ARG A 199 -1.38 -13.24 -3.42
N GLN A 200 -1.54 -12.22 -4.26
CA GLN A 200 -2.21 -12.34 -5.55
C GLN A 200 -1.24 -12.58 -6.72
N TYR A 201 0.02 -12.12 -6.60
CA TYR A 201 0.97 -12.13 -7.71
C TYR A 201 2.27 -12.87 -7.38
N HIS A 202 2.19 -13.91 -6.53
CA HIS A 202 3.35 -14.68 -6.08
C HIS A 202 4.11 -15.39 -7.21
N THR A 203 3.50 -15.64 -8.36
CA THR A 203 4.14 -16.29 -9.52
C THR A 203 5.05 -15.35 -10.31
N THR A 204 4.71 -14.07 -10.38
CA THR A 204 5.42 -13.04 -11.13
C THR A 204 6.34 -12.19 -10.25
N LEU A 205 6.02 -12.07 -8.96
CA LEU A 205 6.83 -11.36 -7.95
C LEU A 205 8.32 -11.80 -7.88
N PRO A 206 8.69 -13.08 -8.09
CA PRO A 206 10.10 -13.52 -8.05
C PRO A 206 11.06 -12.69 -8.91
N GLN A 207 10.59 -12.13 -10.02
CA GLN A 207 11.40 -11.31 -10.93
C GLN A 207 11.79 -9.95 -10.33
N TYR A 208 11.06 -9.48 -9.32
CA TYR A 208 11.22 -8.15 -8.72
C TYR A 208 11.43 -8.21 -7.20
N LEU A 209 11.84 -9.36 -6.67
CA LEU A 209 12.10 -9.56 -5.24
C LEU A 209 13.04 -8.54 -4.61
N PRO A 210 14.12 -8.05 -5.26
CA PRO A 210 14.95 -7.01 -4.66
C PRO A 210 14.17 -5.76 -4.24
N HIS A 211 13.23 -5.30 -5.07
CA HIS A 211 12.41 -4.12 -4.78
C HIS A 211 11.37 -4.41 -3.70
N PHE A 212 10.76 -5.60 -3.74
CA PHE A 212 9.82 -6.05 -2.71
C PHE A 212 10.50 -6.13 -1.34
N VAL A 213 11.68 -6.73 -1.28
CA VAL A 213 12.50 -6.88 -0.06
C VAL A 213 12.94 -5.52 0.47
N ALA A 214 13.32 -4.58 -0.41
CA ALA A 214 13.61 -3.21 -0.02
C ALA A 214 12.40 -2.54 0.66
N GLY A 215 11.19 -2.77 0.14
CA GLY A 215 9.93 -2.32 0.76
C GLY A 215 9.70 -2.94 2.15
N CYS A 216 9.88 -4.25 2.29
CA CYS A 216 9.77 -4.93 3.59
C CYS A 216 10.77 -4.40 4.62
N ASN A 217 12.03 -4.18 4.21
CA ASN A 217 13.06 -3.60 5.07
C ASN A 217 12.74 -2.15 5.44
N ALA A 218 12.14 -1.38 4.53
CA ALA A 218 11.72 -0.03 4.83
C ALA A 218 10.59 0.01 5.88
N LEU A 219 9.62 -0.92 5.80
CA LEU A 219 8.58 -1.05 6.84
C LEU A 219 9.18 -1.40 8.21
N LEU A 220 10.15 -2.33 8.24
CA LEU A 220 10.84 -2.70 9.48
C LEU A 220 11.64 -1.52 10.04
N ARG A 221 12.45 -0.85 9.22
CA ARG A 221 13.20 0.35 9.64
C ARG A 221 12.27 1.45 10.16
N ALA A 222 11.14 1.69 9.51
CA ALA A 222 10.15 2.65 9.98
C ALA A 222 9.60 2.29 11.37
N LEU A 223 9.33 1.01 11.63
CA LEU A 223 8.96 0.52 12.96
C LEU A 223 10.08 0.76 13.99
N LEU A 224 11.33 0.44 13.64
CA LEU A 224 12.50 0.67 14.52
C LEU A 224 12.71 2.15 14.82
N TYR A 225 12.53 3.04 13.82
CA TYR A 225 12.64 4.48 14.01
C TYR A 225 11.51 5.07 14.85
N ALA A 226 10.29 4.56 14.69
CA ALA A 226 9.16 4.94 15.52
C ALA A 226 9.37 4.52 16.98
N ALA A 227 9.88 3.31 17.19
CA ALA A 227 10.20 2.79 18.51
C ALA A 227 11.35 3.55 19.20
N ALA A 228 12.39 3.93 18.46
CA ALA A 228 13.50 4.74 18.99
C ALA A 228 13.09 6.14 19.47
N LYS A 229 11.91 6.65 19.04
CA LYS A 229 11.34 7.94 19.45
C LYS A 229 10.25 7.79 20.52
N ALA A 230 10.34 6.74 21.34
CA ALA A 230 9.32 6.24 22.27
C ALA A 230 8.62 7.29 23.17
N ASP A 231 9.21 8.46 23.41
CA ASP A 231 8.57 9.53 24.19
C ASP A 231 7.33 10.16 23.51
N SER A 232 7.05 9.84 22.23
CA SER A 232 5.99 10.50 21.44
C SER A 232 5.09 9.58 20.60
N THR A 233 5.38 8.27 20.51
CA THR A 233 4.68 7.37 19.59
C THR A 233 3.73 6.44 20.33
N ASP A 234 2.50 6.29 19.84
CA ASP A 234 1.49 5.41 20.42
C ASP A 234 1.96 3.95 20.43
N HIS A 235 2.09 3.39 21.62
CA HIS A 235 2.53 2.00 21.83
C HIS A 235 1.63 0.98 21.10
N ASN A 236 0.32 1.27 21.01
CA ASN A 236 -0.63 0.42 20.29
C ASN A 236 -0.32 0.34 18.79
N LEU A 237 0.17 1.45 18.23
CA LEU A 237 0.53 1.53 16.82
C LEU A 237 1.80 0.72 16.52
N LEU A 238 2.78 0.71 17.43
CA LEU A 238 3.96 -0.17 17.33
C LEU A 238 3.56 -1.65 17.33
N HIS A 239 2.64 -2.05 18.23
CA HIS A 239 2.09 -3.40 18.23
C HIS A 239 1.34 -3.76 16.95
N LEU A 240 0.53 -2.85 16.43
CA LEU A 240 -0.20 -3.05 15.18
C LEU A 240 0.76 -3.29 14.01
N TRP A 241 1.82 -2.47 13.90
CA TRP A 241 2.82 -2.60 12.84
C TRP A 241 3.63 -3.89 12.98
N ALA A 242 4.06 -4.23 14.20
CA ALA A 242 4.74 -5.50 14.47
C ALA A 242 3.85 -6.70 14.11
N SER A 243 2.57 -6.68 14.50
CA SER A 243 1.60 -7.73 14.17
C SER A 243 1.40 -7.87 12.64
N ASN A 244 1.32 -6.74 11.93
CA ASN A 244 1.20 -6.73 10.48
C ASN A 244 2.46 -7.28 9.79
N LEU A 245 3.66 -6.91 10.25
CA LEU A 245 4.91 -7.49 9.73
C LEU A 245 5.01 -8.99 10.00
N THR A 246 4.62 -9.45 11.19
CA THR A 246 4.53 -10.88 11.51
C THR A 246 3.65 -11.63 10.51
N ARG A 247 2.48 -11.08 10.17
CA ARG A 247 1.62 -11.68 9.14
C ARG A 247 2.28 -11.67 7.77
N LEU A 248 2.88 -10.56 7.35
CA LEU A 248 3.53 -10.44 6.05
C LEU A 248 4.65 -11.49 5.88
N TYR A 249 5.50 -11.63 6.89
CA TYR A 249 6.58 -12.62 6.90
C TYR A 249 6.03 -14.05 6.88
N GLY A 250 4.96 -14.33 7.64
CA GLY A 250 4.27 -15.61 7.58
C GLY A 250 3.74 -15.97 6.19
N TYR A 251 3.20 -15.00 5.44
CA TYR A 251 2.74 -15.22 4.07
C TYR A 251 3.86 -15.49 3.06
N MET A 252 5.14 -15.27 3.41
CA MET A 252 6.26 -15.62 2.53
C MET A 252 6.63 -17.10 2.60
N LEU A 253 6.23 -17.80 3.68
CA LEU A 253 6.60 -19.19 3.93
C LEU A 253 6.21 -20.16 2.78
N PRO A 254 4.99 -20.10 2.19
CA PRO A 254 4.62 -20.92 1.04
C PRO A 254 5.50 -20.68 -0.21
N HIS A 255 6.24 -19.57 -0.24
CA HIS A 255 7.10 -19.15 -1.34
C HIS A 255 8.59 -19.23 -0.98
N ALA A 256 8.95 -20.04 0.02
CA ALA A 256 10.28 -20.12 0.59
C ALA A 256 11.40 -20.29 -0.45
N THR A 257 11.18 -21.08 -1.50
CA THR A 257 12.18 -21.33 -2.56
C THR A 257 12.62 -20.07 -3.28
N SER A 258 11.68 -19.16 -3.57
CA SER A 258 11.94 -17.91 -4.27
C SER A 258 12.58 -16.88 -3.34
N PHE A 259 12.11 -16.84 -2.10
CA PHE A 259 12.53 -15.84 -1.11
C PHE A 259 13.86 -16.16 -0.43
N ARG A 260 14.27 -17.43 -0.36
CA ARG A 260 15.43 -17.91 0.42
C ARG A 260 16.67 -17.04 0.28
N LYS A 261 17.11 -16.75 -0.95
CA LYS A 261 18.32 -15.97 -1.23
C LYS A 261 18.26 -14.53 -0.72
N HIS A 262 17.05 -14.02 -0.47
CA HIS A 262 16.82 -12.65 -0.01
C HIS A 262 16.61 -12.53 1.50
N MET A 263 16.38 -13.65 2.21
CA MET A 263 16.10 -13.63 3.65
C MET A 263 17.26 -13.08 4.47
N VAL A 264 18.50 -13.30 4.02
CA VAL A 264 19.70 -12.76 4.65
C VAL A 264 19.59 -11.24 4.78
N TYR A 265 19.13 -10.54 3.74
CA TYR A 265 18.98 -9.07 3.76
C TYR A 265 17.85 -8.58 4.66
N MET A 266 16.78 -9.37 4.83
CA MET A 266 15.69 -8.98 5.74
C MET A 266 16.07 -9.21 7.19
N LEU A 267 16.71 -10.34 7.49
CA LEU A 267 17.17 -10.68 8.82
C LEU A 267 18.31 -9.75 9.26
N SER A 268 19.27 -9.44 8.38
CA SER A 268 20.37 -8.52 8.72
C SER A 268 19.86 -7.16 9.18
N GLU A 269 18.78 -6.67 8.58
CA GLU A 269 18.16 -5.39 8.95
C GLU A 269 17.59 -5.41 10.37
N PHE A 270 16.92 -6.51 10.74
CA PHE A 270 16.39 -6.71 12.09
C PHE A 270 17.51 -6.71 13.14
N PHE A 271 18.61 -7.41 12.89
CA PHE A 271 19.71 -7.55 13.85
C PHE A 271 20.53 -6.26 14.02
N TYR A 272 20.53 -5.33 13.07
CA TYR A 272 21.33 -4.11 13.14
C TYR A 272 20.80 -3.06 14.14
N LYS A 273 19.48 -3.04 14.40
CA LYS A 273 18.82 -2.03 15.27
C LYS A 273 17.77 -2.62 16.22
N HIS A 274 17.92 -3.88 16.58
CA HIS A 274 16.96 -4.64 17.38
C HIS A 274 16.61 -3.99 18.74
N ASP A 275 17.61 -3.44 19.42
CA ASP A 275 17.48 -2.94 20.80
C ASP A 275 16.59 -1.70 20.93
N ALA A 276 16.17 -1.10 19.81
CA ALA A 276 15.25 0.03 19.79
C ALA A 276 13.79 -0.35 20.08
N LEU A 277 13.43 -1.64 20.01
CA LEU A 277 12.05 -2.08 20.20
C LEU A 277 11.74 -2.39 21.68
N PRO A 278 10.58 -1.97 22.20
CA PRO A 278 10.05 -2.46 23.47
C PRO A 278 9.92 -3.99 23.48
N VAL A 279 10.15 -4.62 24.64
CA VAL A 279 10.23 -6.09 24.79
C VAL A 279 8.96 -6.81 24.34
N ASP A 280 7.80 -6.21 24.60
CA ASP A 280 6.48 -6.72 24.19
C ASP A 280 6.22 -6.59 22.69
N VAL A 281 6.67 -5.50 22.07
CA VAL A 281 6.64 -5.32 20.60
C VAL A 281 7.59 -6.33 19.93
N GLN A 282 8.78 -6.56 20.50
CA GLN A 282 9.68 -7.63 20.06
C GLN A 282 9.00 -9.01 20.16
N GLY A 283 8.29 -9.28 21.27
CA GLY A 283 7.50 -10.50 21.44
C GLY A 283 6.43 -10.68 20.36
N THR A 284 5.78 -9.58 19.93
CA THR A 284 4.78 -9.58 18.86
C THR A 284 5.39 -9.83 17.48
N LEU A 285 6.59 -9.30 17.23
CA LEU A 285 7.30 -9.45 15.95
C LEU A 285 7.99 -10.83 15.82
N ARG A 286 8.33 -11.45 16.96
CA ARG A 286 9.13 -12.68 17.05
C ARG A 286 8.63 -13.85 16.19
N PRO A 287 7.33 -14.20 16.16
CA PRO A 287 6.85 -15.26 15.27
C PRO A 287 7.10 -14.96 13.79
N GLY A 288 7.06 -13.68 13.41
CA GLY A 288 7.42 -13.24 12.06
C GLY A 288 8.89 -13.52 11.74
N ILE A 289 9.79 -13.23 12.68
CA ILE A 289 11.22 -13.53 12.54
C ILE A 289 11.44 -15.04 12.44
N TYR A 290 10.71 -15.85 13.20
CA TYR A 290 10.76 -17.31 13.08
C TYR A 290 10.30 -17.82 11.71
N ALA A 291 9.24 -17.25 11.14
CA ALA A 291 8.83 -17.57 9.78
C ALA A 291 9.93 -17.26 8.75
N LEU A 292 10.72 -16.19 8.94
CA LEU A 292 11.89 -15.92 8.10
C LEU A 292 13.01 -16.95 8.30
N PHE A 293 13.22 -17.42 9.53
CA PHE A 293 14.17 -18.49 9.83
C PHE A 293 13.76 -19.83 9.23
N ASP A 294 12.46 -20.12 9.15
CA ASP A 294 11.91 -21.33 8.52
C ASP A 294 12.20 -21.36 7.01
N ILE A 295 12.27 -20.18 6.36
CA ILE A 295 12.61 -20.05 4.93
C ILE A 295 14.11 -20.30 4.69
N CYS A 296 14.96 -19.87 5.61
CA CYS A 296 16.41 -20.01 5.54
C CYS A 296 16.86 -21.48 5.65
N SER A 297 17.76 -21.92 4.77
CA SER A 297 18.48 -23.17 4.99
C SER A 297 19.70 -22.92 5.89
N LYS A 298 20.47 -23.99 6.17
CA LYS A 298 21.74 -23.89 6.89
C LYS A 298 22.70 -22.88 6.22
N TYR A 299 22.72 -22.85 4.89
CA TYR A 299 23.59 -21.97 4.12
C TYR A 299 23.28 -20.48 4.36
N GLU A 300 22.02 -20.07 4.27
CA GLU A 300 21.65 -18.66 4.48
C GLU A 300 21.87 -18.23 5.94
N LYS A 301 21.71 -19.14 6.91
CA LYS A 301 22.02 -18.86 8.32
C LYS A 301 23.52 -18.63 8.54
N GLU A 302 24.37 -19.42 7.89
CA GLU A 302 25.83 -19.22 7.92
C GLU A 302 26.23 -17.90 7.23
N GLN A 303 25.61 -17.59 6.09
CA GLN A 303 25.82 -16.32 5.40
C GLN A 303 25.40 -15.13 6.27
N LEU A 304 24.23 -15.20 6.90
CA LEU A 304 23.75 -14.19 7.84
C LEU A 304 24.75 -14.00 8.99
N TYR A 305 25.22 -15.09 9.60
CA TYR A 305 26.24 -15.02 10.64
C TYR A 305 27.51 -14.30 10.18
N GLY A 306 27.94 -14.51 8.93
CA GLY A 306 29.08 -13.80 8.34
C GLY A 306 28.87 -12.30 8.14
N THR A 307 27.63 -11.88 7.84
CA THR A 307 27.29 -10.47 7.58
C THR A 307 27.13 -9.60 8.83
N LEU A 308 26.88 -10.22 9.99
CA LEU A 308 26.63 -9.51 11.24
C LEU A 308 27.92 -9.13 11.96
N ASP A 309 27.85 -8.03 12.72
CA ASP A 309 28.88 -7.60 13.65
C ASP A 309 28.87 -8.46 14.93
N GLY A 310 29.77 -8.17 15.88
CA GLY A 310 29.88 -8.95 17.12
C GLY A 310 28.57 -9.02 17.90
N THR A 311 27.86 -7.89 18.01
CA THR A 311 26.58 -7.77 18.70
C THR A 311 25.48 -8.55 17.99
N GLY A 312 25.33 -8.37 16.67
CA GLY A 312 24.36 -9.11 15.87
C GLY A 312 24.58 -10.62 15.92
N LYS A 313 25.84 -11.09 15.95
CA LYS A 313 26.17 -12.52 16.09
C LYS A 313 25.73 -13.11 17.42
N VAL A 314 25.85 -12.37 18.52
CA VAL A 314 25.37 -12.81 19.84
C VAL A 314 23.85 -12.90 19.84
N LEU A 315 23.18 -11.87 19.33
CA LEU A 315 21.73 -11.83 19.24
C LEU A 315 21.17 -12.94 18.33
N LEU A 316 21.79 -13.19 17.18
CA LEU A 316 21.45 -14.29 16.29
C LEU A 316 21.53 -15.64 17.00
N LYS A 317 22.59 -15.89 17.79
CA LYS A 317 22.71 -17.13 18.57
C LYS A 317 21.61 -17.27 19.62
N ALA A 318 21.26 -16.18 20.31
CA ALA A 318 20.20 -16.18 21.31
C ALA A 318 18.83 -16.47 20.68
N ILE A 319 18.52 -15.83 19.55
CA ILE A 319 17.27 -16.05 18.83
C ILE A 319 17.21 -17.46 18.22
N ASP A 320 18.30 -17.98 17.65
CA ASP A 320 18.34 -19.35 17.10
C ASP A 320 18.16 -20.41 18.19
N ALA A 321 18.73 -20.20 19.39
CA ALA A 321 18.50 -21.07 20.54
C ALA A 321 17.02 -21.07 20.96
N HIS A 322 16.42 -19.89 21.15
CA HIS A 322 15.00 -19.79 21.50
C HIS A 322 14.11 -20.36 20.39
N TYR A 323 14.42 -20.11 19.11
CA TYR A 323 13.70 -20.66 17.97
C TYR A 323 13.70 -22.19 17.99
N LYS A 324 14.85 -22.81 18.27
CA LYS A 324 14.97 -24.26 18.44
C LYS A 324 14.10 -24.73 19.60
N GLU A 325 14.22 -24.12 20.77
CA GLU A 325 13.51 -24.52 21.99
C GLU A 325 11.98 -24.40 21.86
N SER A 326 11.47 -23.31 21.26
CA SER A 326 10.05 -22.96 21.34
C SER A 326 9.24 -23.20 20.06
N HIS A 327 9.88 -23.20 18.89
CA HIS A 327 9.17 -23.14 17.59
C HIS A 327 9.51 -24.28 16.64
N GLN A 328 10.79 -24.64 16.50
CA GLN A 328 11.21 -25.69 15.56
C GLN A 328 10.70 -27.09 15.97
N TYR A 329 10.53 -27.33 17.28
CA TYR A 329 10.11 -28.65 17.80
C TYR A 329 8.63 -28.74 18.20
N THR A 330 7.85 -27.67 18.09
CA THR A 330 6.41 -27.66 18.44
C THR A 330 5.48 -28.03 17.27
N GLY A 331 5.99 -28.07 16.03
CA GLY A 331 5.25 -28.51 14.85
C GLY A 331 5.36 -30.02 14.52
N LYS A 332 5.91 -30.83 15.43
CA LYS A 332 5.93 -32.30 15.34
C LYS A 332 5.09 -32.91 16.46
N VAL A 333 3.78 -32.75 16.38
CA VAL A 333 2.79 -33.67 16.96
C VAL A 333 1.69 -33.86 15.94
#